data_AF-A0A7K2WR16-F1
#
_entry.id   AF-A0A7K2WR16-F1
#
_cell.length_a   1.000
_cell.length_b   1.000
_cell.length_c   1.000
_cell.angle_alpha   90.00
_cell.angle_beta   90.00
_cell.angle_gamma   90.00
#
_symmetry.space_group_name_H-M   'P 1'
#
loop_
_entity.id
_entity.type
_entity.pdbx_description
1 polymer ?
#
loop_
_entity_poly.entity_id
_entity_poly.type
_entity_poly.pdbx_seq_one_letter_code
_entity_poly.pdbx_strand_id
1 'polypeptide(L)'
;MHGGRSESEEPPSRLNLPGVRLWPFTRAVLRATAGLDVVVGRVRYRHRGWNGTRADAARDACRALDELEQLIGLVPVVLVGHSMGGRAALSVAGHDLVSGVVGLAPWCPPDEPVAQLGGRGVVLLHGDRDRVTDPRGS
;
A
#
# COMPACT_ATOMS: atom_id res chain seq x y z
N MET A 1 3.68 2.22 0.54
CA MET A 1 2.42 2.73 1.11
C MET A 1 2.39 2.46 2.60
N HIS A 2 2.42 3.51 3.42
CA HIS A 2 2.63 3.36 4.87
C HIS A 2 1.38 2.91 5.63
N GLY A 3 1.57 2.48 6.89
CA GLY A 3 0.47 2.14 7.79
C GLY A 3 -0.28 3.37 8.31
N GLY A 4 -1.28 3.15 9.15
CA GLY A 4 -2.11 4.22 9.72
C GLY A 4 -2.98 3.71 10.86
N ARG A 5 -4.21 4.22 10.95
CA ARG A 5 -5.21 3.89 11.95
C ARG A 5 -6.45 3.32 11.25
N SER A 6 -7.30 2.61 11.99
CA SER A 6 -8.64 2.29 11.50
C SER A 6 -9.44 3.58 11.28
N GLU A 7 -9.52 4.41 12.31
CA GLU A 7 -10.29 5.65 12.33
C GLU A 7 -9.40 6.84 12.72
N SER A 8 -9.28 7.82 11.83
CA SER A 8 -8.72 9.15 12.09
C SER A 8 -8.78 10.04 10.83
N GLU A 9 -9.42 11.19 10.95
CA GLU A 9 -9.46 12.20 9.87
C GLU A 9 -8.30 13.19 9.93
N GLU A 10 -7.42 13.08 10.91
CA GLU A 10 -6.24 13.94 10.97
C GLU A 10 -5.21 13.55 9.89
N PRO A 11 -4.44 14.52 9.38
CA PRO A 11 -3.35 14.21 8.48
C PRO A 11 -2.25 13.40 9.18
N PRO A 12 -1.42 12.64 8.42
CA PRO A 12 -0.19 12.09 8.96
C PRO A 12 0.67 13.19 9.59
N SER A 13 1.24 12.92 10.77
CA SER A 13 2.11 13.89 11.45
C SER A 13 3.36 14.18 10.62
N ARG A 14 4.03 15.32 10.87
CA ARG A 14 5.25 15.71 10.15
C ARG A 14 6.34 14.63 10.20
N LEU A 15 6.45 13.91 11.32
CA LEU A 15 7.39 12.80 11.49
C LEU A 15 6.94 11.50 10.80
N ASN A 16 5.63 11.27 10.69
CA ASN A 16 5.00 10.09 10.08
C ASN A 16 5.77 8.78 10.33
N LEU A 17 5.84 8.32 11.58
CA LEU A 17 6.57 7.10 11.97
C LEU A 17 6.21 5.86 11.12
N PRO A 18 4.93 5.62 10.73
CA PRO A 18 4.61 4.57 9.77
C PRO A 18 5.32 4.72 8.42
N GLY A 19 5.49 5.94 7.94
CA GLY A 19 6.28 6.25 6.74
C GLY A 19 7.77 5.97 6.93
N VAL A 20 8.34 6.33 8.08
CA VAL A 20 9.76 6.03 8.41
C VAL A 20 10.01 4.53 8.45
N ARG A 21 9.06 3.73 8.95
CA ARG A 21 9.16 2.25 8.99
C ARG A 21 9.34 1.62 7.61
N LEU A 22 8.82 2.25 6.56
CA LEU A 22 9.01 1.78 5.19
C LEU A 22 10.33 2.21 4.55
N TRP A 23 11.09 3.11 5.18
CA TRP A 23 12.34 3.61 4.60
C TRP A 23 13.37 2.53 4.28
N PRO A 24 13.61 1.51 5.13
CA PRO A 24 14.52 0.41 4.79
C PRO A 24 14.07 -0.37 3.54
N PHE A 25 12.75 -0.59 3.39
CA PHE A 25 12.19 -1.27 2.22
C PHE A 25 12.36 -0.43 0.96
N THR A 26 12.02 0.86 1.02
CA THR A 26 12.24 1.79 -0.11
C THR A 26 13.71 1.81 -0.53
N ARG A 27 14.63 1.86 0.45
CA ARG A 27 16.08 1.84 0.18
C ARG A 27 16.55 0.53 -0.42
N ALA A 28 15.99 -0.61 0.01
CA ALA A 28 16.29 -1.91 -0.56
C ALA A 28 15.82 -2.01 -2.02
N VAL A 29 14.60 -1.56 -2.32
CA VAL A 29 14.07 -1.51 -3.69
C VAL A 29 14.94 -0.62 -4.57
N LEU A 30 15.20 0.63 -4.16
CA LEU A 30 16.05 1.56 -4.92
C LEU A 30 17.43 0.99 -5.24
N ARG A 31 18.01 0.21 -4.32
CA ARG A 31 19.30 -0.45 -4.54
C ARG A 31 19.20 -1.62 -5.50
N ALA A 32 18.17 -2.46 -5.33
CA ALA A 32 17.95 -3.63 -6.18
C ALA A 32 17.60 -3.25 -7.62
N THR A 33 17.04 -2.05 -7.83
CA THR A 33 16.65 -1.55 -9.15
C THR A 33 17.60 -0.48 -9.69
N ALA A 34 18.76 -0.29 -9.06
CA ALA A 34 19.74 0.70 -9.51
C ALA A 34 20.27 0.35 -10.91
N GLY A 35 20.20 1.30 -11.84
CA GLY A 35 20.60 1.10 -13.24
C GLY A 35 19.54 0.42 -14.12
N LEU A 36 18.34 0.19 -13.58
CA LEU A 36 17.17 -0.27 -14.35
C LEU A 36 16.19 0.89 -14.55
N ASP A 37 15.33 0.78 -15.56
CA ASP A 37 14.25 1.75 -15.83
C ASP A 37 13.06 1.56 -14.88
N VAL A 38 13.31 1.72 -13.58
CA VAL A 38 12.30 1.57 -12.52
C VAL A 38 12.15 2.87 -11.74
N VAL A 39 10.93 3.40 -11.72
CA VAL A 39 10.55 4.55 -10.90
C VAL A 39 10.03 4.06 -9.54
N VAL A 40 10.57 4.62 -8.45
CA VAL A 40 10.12 4.29 -7.09
C VAL A 40 9.39 5.49 -6.48
N GLY A 41 8.08 5.36 -6.31
CA GLY A 41 7.20 6.37 -5.73
C GLY A 41 6.80 6.07 -4.28
N ARG A 42 6.27 7.09 -3.60
CA ARG A 42 5.60 6.94 -2.30
C ARG A 42 4.25 7.64 -2.36
N VAL A 43 3.19 6.92 -1.97
CA VAL A 43 1.85 7.52 -1.79
C VAL A 43 1.82 8.32 -0.50
N ARG A 44 1.25 9.52 -0.56
CA ARG A 44 1.00 10.39 0.59
C ARG A 44 -0.49 10.39 0.90
N TYR A 45 -0.86 9.97 2.10
CA TYR A 45 -2.25 10.02 2.52
C TYR A 45 -2.66 11.40 3.05
N ARG A 46 -3.89 11.80 2.75
CA ARG A 46 -4.56 12.98 3.30
C ARG A 46 -4.98 12.76 4.74
N HIS A 47 -5.45 11.56 5.05
CA HIS A 47 -5.88 11.14 6.38
C HIS A 47 -5.04 9.96 6.84
N ARG A 48 -4.76 9.88 8.14
CA ARG A 48 -4.03 8.74 8.71
C ARG A 48 -4.94 7.54 9.01
N GLY A 49 -6.26 7.70 8.93
CA GLY A 49 -7.25 6.66 9.10
C GLY A 49 -7.75 6.08 7.77
N TRP A 50 -8.27 4.85 7.84
CA TRP A 50 -9.05 4.26 6.75
C TRP A 50 -10.47 4.85 6.68
N ASN A 51 -11.06 5.15 7.84
CA ASN A 51 -12.32 5.89 8.02
C ASN A 51 -13.54 5.17 7.43
N GLY A 52 -13.79 3.93 7.89
CA GLY A 52 -14.94 3.12 7.48
C GLY A 52 -15.09 2.98 5.96
N THR A 53 -16.29 3.31 5.45
CA THR A 53 -16.64 3.23 4.01
C THR A 53 -15.96 4.29 3.14
N ARG A 54 -15.37 5.33 3.75
CA ARG A 54 -14.61 6.34 2.99
C ARG A 54 -13.37 5.72 2.37
N ALA A 55 -12.73 4.77 3.07
CA ALA A 55 -11.52 4.10 2.61
C ALA A 55 -10.45 5.10 2.12
N ASP A 56 -10.18 6.14 2.91
CA ASP A 56 -9.41 7.31 2.46
C ASP A 56 -8.02 6.93 1.94
N ALA A 57 -7.36 5.97 2.60
CA ALA A 57 -6.06 5.46 2.17
C ALA A 57 -6.10 4.76 0.79
N ALA A 58 -7.17 4.02 0.49
CA ALA A 58 -7.35 3.40 -0.82
C ALA A 58 -7.66 4.44 -1.89
N ARG A 59 -8.48 5.44 -1.58
CA ARG A 59 -8.74 6.56 -2.51
C ARG A 59 -7.47 7.33 -2.84
N ASP A 60 -6.61 7.57 -1.84
CA ASP A 60 -5.33 8.24 -2.05
C ASP A 60 -4.34 7.38 -2.85
N ALA A 61 -4.38 6.06 -2.68
CA ALA A 61 -3.59 5.13 -3.50
C ALA A 61 -4.07 5.08 -4.95
N CYS A 62 -5.38 5.01 -5.20
CA CYS A 62 -5.97 5.05 -6.53
C CYS A 62 -5.60 6.36 -7.25
N ARG A 63 -5.80 7.49 -6.57
CA ARG A 63 -5.42 8.80 -7.10
C ARG A 63 -3.94 8.88 -7.47
N ALA A 64 -3.06 8.30 -6.65
CA ALA A 64 -1.63 8.28 -6.94
C ALA A 64 -1.29 7.42 -8.18
N LEU A 65 -2.08 6.39 -8.48
CA LEU A 65 -1.96 5.60 -9.71
C LEU A 65 -2.46 6.40 -10.92
N ASP A 66 -3.61 7.08 -10.81
CA ASP A 66 -4.13 7.96 -11.86
C ASP A 66 -3.12 9.07 -12.20
N GLU A 67 -2.53 9.70 -11.18
CA GLU A 67 -1.50 10.73 -11.35
C GLU A 67 -0.22 10.13 -11.97
N LEU A 68 0.16 8.90 -11.60
CA LEU A 68 1.31 8.22 -12.18
C LEU A 68 1.10 7.93 -13.66
N GLU A 69 -0.09 7.44 -14.04
CA GLU A 69 -0.45 7.19 -15.43
C GLU A 69 -0.31 8.47 -16.27
N GLN A 70 -0.79 9.60 -15.75
CA GLN A 70 -0.67 10.89 -16.43
C GLN A 70 0.78 11.36 -16.58
N LEU A 71 1.66 11.01 -15.64
CA LEU A 71 3.05 11.45 -15.63
C LEU A 71 3.97 10.59 -16.50
N ILE A 72 3.77 9.27 -16.51
CA ILE A 72 4.70 8.33 -17.14
C ILE A 72 4.05 7.29 -18.07
N GLY A 73 2.72 7.32 -18.21
CA GLY A 73 1.95 6.44 -19.09
C GLY A 73 1.65 5.06 -18.50
N LEU A 74 1.21 4.16 -19.37
CA LEU A 74 0.78 2.79 -19.04
C LEU A 74 1.96 1.86 -18.77
N VAL A 75 2.53 1.96 -17.57
CA VAL A 75 3.62 1.08 -17.11
C VAL A 75 3.14 0.11 -16.03
N PRO A 76 3.64 -1.14 -15.97
CA PRO A 76 3.31 -2.07 -14.89
C PRO A 76 3.78 -1.56 -13.53
N VAL A 77 2.90 -1.59 -12.54
CA VAL A 77 3.15 -1.10 -11.18
C VAL A 77 3.05 -2.24 -10.17
N VAL A 78 4.04 -2.31 -9.28
CA VAL A 78 3.99 -3.15 -8.08
C VAL A 78 3.77 -2.27 -6.85
N LEU A 79 2.68 -2.54 -6.13
CA LEU A 79 2.32 -1.82 -4.92
C LEU A 79 2.92 -2.48 -3.70
N VAL A 80 3.73 -1.75 -2.91
CA VAL A 80 4.26 -2.24 -1.63
C VAL A 80 3.59 -1.50 -0.48
N GLY A 81 2.92 -2.23 0.41
CA GLY A 81 2.10 -1.64 1.47
C GLY A 81 2.27 -2.32 2.83
N HIS A 82 2.28 -1.55 3.92
CA HIS A 82 2.35 -2.09 5.28
C HIS A 82 1.09 -1.78 6.10
N SER A 83 0.55 -2.75 6.85
CA SER A 83 -0.65 -2.58 7.69
C SER A 83 -1.81 -1.96 6.89
N MET A 84 -2.34 -0.79 7.28
CA MET A 84 -3.34 -0.05 6.50
C MET A 84 -2.91 0.21 5.05
N GLY A 85 -1.62 0.44 4.80
CA GLY A 85 -1.11 0.59 3.44
C GLY A 85 -1.07 -0.71 2.64
N GLY A 86 -0.97 -1.86 3.32
CA GLY A 86 -1.15 -3.17 2.70
C GLY A 86 -2.61 -3.38 2.28
N ARG A 87 -3.56 -3.05 3.17
CA ARG A 87 -5.00 -3.03 2.85
C ARG A 87 -5.30 -2.13 1.65
N ALA A 88 -4.76 -0.91 1.65
CA ALA A 88 -4.92 0.02 0.53
C ALA A 88 -4.38 -0.57 -0.78
N ALA A 89 -3.21 -1.24 -0.74
CA ALA A 89 -2.64 -1.92 -1.91
C ALA A 89 -3.56 -2.99 -2.47
N LEU A 90 -4.07 -3.87 -1.60
CA LEU A 90 -4.97 -4.96 -1.98
C LEU A 90 -6.31 -4.42 -2.52
N SER A 91 -6.81 -3.34 -1.93
CA SER A 91 -8.07 -2.71 -2.34
C SER A 91 -7.99 -2.09 -3.75
N VAL A 92 -6.86 -1.48 -4.11
CA VAL A 92 -6.70 -0.82 -5.43
C VAL A 92 -6.01 -1.71 -6.48
N ALA A 93 -5.74 -2.98 -6.17
CA ALA A 93 -5.11 -3.92 -7.10
C ALA A 93 -5.93 -4.20 -8.37
N GLY A 94 -7.19 -3.75 -8.40
CA GLY A 94 -8.04 -3.77 -9.58
C GLY A 94 -7.60 -2.79 -10.68
N HIS A 95 -6.81 -1.76 -10.35
CA HIS A 95 -6.38 -0.72 -11.28
C HIS A 95 -5.52 -1.27 -12.42
N ASP A 96 -5.69 -0.77 -13.64
CA ASP A 96 -5.09 -1.32 -14.87
C ASP A 96 -3.55 -1.35 -14.85
N LEU A 97 -2.93 -0.32 -14.27
CA LEU A 97 -1.47 -0.30 -14.05
C LEU A 97 -0.96 -1.39 -13.11
N VAL A 98 -1.78 -1.94 -12.20
CA VAL A 98 -1.28 -2.80 -11.12
C VAL A 98 -1.09 -4.23 -11.61
N SER A 99 0.18 -4.65 -11.67
CA SER A 99 0.55 -6.04 -11.99
C SER A 99 0.79 -6.88 -10.74
N GLY A 100 1.07 -6.26 -9.59
CA GLY A 100 1.25 -6.99 -8.35
C GLY A 100 1.23 -6.15 -7.07
N VAL A 101 1.12 -6.87 -5.94
CA VAL A 101 1.03 -6.32 -4.59
C VAL A 101 1.98 -7.09 -3.66
N VAL A 102 2.73 -6.36 -2.86
CA VAL A 102 3.49 -6.86 -1.71
C VAL A 102 2.90 -6.28 -0.43
N GLY A 103 2.19 -7.12 0.34
CA GLY A 103 1.59 -6.77 1.63
C GLY A 103 2.51 -7.15 2.79
N LEU A 104 2.90 -6.16 3.60
CA LEU A 104 3.74 -6.32 4.79
C LEU A 104 2.86 -6.16 6.04
N ALA A 105 2.54 -7.27 6.70
CA ALA A 105 1.58 -7.34 7.81
C ALA A 105 0.31 -6.53 7.49
N PRO A 106 -0.40 -6.81 6.37
CA PRO A 106 -1.56 -6.04 5.97
C PRO A 106 -2.65 -6.14 7.04
N TRP A 107 -3.32 -5.02 7.32
CA TRP A 107 -4.50 -5.03 8.18
C TRP A 107 -5.73 -5.23 7.31
N CYS A 108 -6.26 -6.46 7.23
CA CYS A 108 -7.48 -6.75 6.50
C CYS A 108 -8.59 -7.12 7.51
N PRO A 109 -9.63 -6.27 7.63
CA PRO A 109 -10.87 -6.71 8.30
C PRO A 109 -11.46 -7.95 7.61
N PRO A 110 -12.31 -8.71 8.31
CA PRO A 110 -13.06 -9.79 7.68
C PRO A 110 -13.88 -9.29 6.47
N ASP A 111 -14.12 -10.20 5.52
CA ASP A 111 -15.00 -10.00 4.37
C ASP A 111 -14.54 -8.91 3.37
N GLU A 112 -13.25 -8.57 3.39
CA GLU A 112 -12.66 -7.74 2.33
C GLU A 112 -12.80 -8.41 0.95
N PRO A 113 -13.25 -7.68 -0.09
CA PRO A 113 -13.33 -8.22 -1.44
C PRO A 113 -11.93 -8.59 -1.94
N VAL A 114 -11.86 -9.68 -2.72
CA VAL A 114 -10.61 -10.19 -3.31
C VAL A 114 -10.67 -10.36 -4.82
N ALA A 115 -11.84 -10.15 -5.44
CA ALA A 115 -12.03 -10.35 -6.88
C ALA A 115 -11.07 -9.47 -7.71
N GLN A 116 -10.76 -8.26 -7.21
CA GLN A 116 -9.81 -7.33 -7.82
C GLN A 116 -8.36 -7.83 -7.83
N LEU A 117 -8.05 -8.93 -7.13
CA LEU A 117 -6.73 -9.58 -7.14
C LEU A 117 -6.60 -10.63 -8.26
N GLY A 118 -7.65 -10.90 -9.02
CA GLY A 118 -7.66 -11.88 -10.10
C GLY A 118 -6.59 -11.60 -11.16
N GLY A 119 -5.62 -12.49 -11.33
CA GLY A 119 -4.53 -12.33 -12.31
C GLY A 119 -3.39 -11.41 -11.88
N ARG A 120 -3.38 -10.94 -10.63
CA ARG A 120 -2.32 -10.08 -10.05
C ARG A 120 -1.33 -10.95 -9.27
N GLY A 121 -0.04 -10.60 -9.31
CA GLY A 121 0.94 -11.23 -8.43
C GLY A 121 0.78 -10.71 -7.00
N VAL A 122 0.41 -11.55 -6.04
CA VAL A 122 0.22 -11.15 -4.63
C VAL A 122 1.20 -11.89 -3.74
N VAL A 123 2.00 -11.13 -2.98
CA VAL A 123 2.92 -11.66 -1.97
C VAL A 123 2.60 -11.03 -0.63
N LEU A 124 2.31 -11.85 0.38
CA LEU A 124 2.04 -11.40 1.75
C LEU A 124 3.14 -11.89 2.68
N LEU A 125 3.65 -10.98 3.51
CA LEU A 125 4.63 -11.27 4.54
C LEU A 125 4.07 -10.81 5.88
N HIS A 126 3.92 -11.73 6.83
CA HIS A 126 3.44 -11.42 8.17
C HIS A 126 4.34 -12.07 9.22
N GLY A 127 4.66 -11.33 10.28
CA GLY A 127 5.36 -11.89 11.42
C GLY A 127 4.43 -12.74 12.28
N ASP A 128 4.80 -13.98 12.59
CA ASP A 128 4.05 -14.89 13.45
C ASP A 128 3.84 -14.40 14.90
N ARG A 129 4.57 -13.36 15.30
CA ARG A 129 4.49 -12.69 16.61
C ARG A 129 3.99 -11.26 16.55
N ASP A 130 3.33 -10.87 15.46
CA ASP A 130 2.68 -9.57 15.38
C ASP A 130 1.58 -9.44 16.45
N ARG A 131 1.51 -8.28 17.10
CA ARG A 131 0.56 -7.96 18.18
C ARG A 131 -0.44 -6.88 17.78
N VAL A 132 -0.33 -6.37 16.54
CA VAL A 132 -1.15 -5.27 16.01
C VAL A 132 -2.14 -5.82 14.99
N THR A 133 -1.69 -6.69 14.09
CA THR A 133 -2.52 -7.39 13.11
C THR A 133 -2.42 -8.90 13.29
N ASP A 134 -3.49 -9.65 13.03
CA ASP A 134 -3.48 -11.11 13.10
C ASP A 134 -2.86 -11.69 11.82
N PRO A 135 -1.80 -12.53 11.92
CA PRO A 135 -1.23 -13.22 10.77
C PRO A 135 -2.22 -14.06 9.97
N ARG A 136 -3.26 -14.62 10.62
CA ARG A 136 -4.32 -15.40 9.96
C ARG A 136 -5.33 -14.53 9.21
N GLY A 137 -5.34 -13.23 9.48
CA GLY A 137 -6.19 -12.26 8.81
C GLY A 137 -5.56 -11.62 7.58
N SER A 138 -4.39 -12.07 7.13
CA SER A 138 -3.73 -11.58 5.91
C SER A 138 -4.11 -12.36 4.68
#